data_AF-A0A660V2Q2-F1
#
_entry.id   AF-A0A660V2Q2-F1
#
_cell.length_a   1.000
_cell.length_b   1.000
_cell.length_c   1.000
_cell.angle_alpha   90.00
_cell.angle_beta   90.00
_cell.angle_gamma   90.00
#
_symmetry.space_group_name_H-M   'P 1'
#
loop_
_entity.id
_entity.type
_entity.pdbx_description
1 polymer ?
#
loop_
_entity_poly.entity_id
_entity_poly.type
_entity_poly.pdbx_seq_one_letter_code
_entity_poly.pdbx_strand_id
1 'polypeptide(L)'
;PSKAYNADQAALYEAFAAGDVQGVMAVPRDQRKQLFVTRFAMEYTEDVENAAFPEPGSGRSTRGTRSRTSRGGEMPGGMDMMMPGMMPGMMEGFGPAAGGSRPGGATTPREEEEQAEGGDGFTVLIEGYSPYQNIAELLDPPSVRGDQSRWGFITRLEKLAVLFPDIPYALFAKHDITHFKVETGLVDLDSQEMPAGIGVQKEIERVPQLSDRNEPTDRRAGARRREQDIIYTEQVLIDPMTNEEISRTYDIVTQKEIDSNPELTEKDLGRKKYNKLNGKELWIEKDCWFRIRAKFTWKDASEQEEATEGASSW
;
A
#
# COMPACT_ATOMS: atom_id res chain seq x y z
N PRO A 1 -0.71 15.54 2.27
CA PRO A 1 0.48 16.44 2.41
C PRO A 1 0.45 17.47 1.27
N SER A 2 0.82 18.73 1.53
CA SER A 2 0.80 19.79 0.49
C SER A 2 1.72 20.95 0.87
N LYS A 3 1.98 21.87 -0.07
CA LYS A 3 2.77 23.10 0.19
C LYS A 3 2.22 23.92 1.37
N ALA A 4 0.90 23.98 1.53
CA ALA A 4 0.27 24.76 2.60
C ALA A 4 0.45 24.14 3.99
N TYR A 5 0.68 22.83 4.08
CA TYR A 5 0.73 22.08 5.35
C TYR A 5 2.08 21.40 5.59
N ASN A 6 3.03 21.50 4.66
CA ASN A 6 4.38 20.97 4.75
C ASN A 6 5.36 21.88 3.99
N ALA A 7 5.68 23.03 4.58
CA ALA A 7 6.50 24.06 3.94
C ALA A 7 7.93 23.58 3.63
N ASP A 8 8.48 22.66 4.42
CA ASP A 8 9.83 22.10 4.24
C ASP A 8 10.01 21.38 2.90
N GLN A 9 8.90 20.89 2.30
CA GLN A 9 8.90 20.27 0.98
C GLN A 9 8.08 21.08 -0.04
N ALA A 10 7.93 22.39 0.15
CA ALA A 10 7.22 23.27 -0.79
C ALA A 10 7.74 23.14 -2.23
N ALA A 11 9.06 23.17 -2.42
CA ALA A 11 9.69 23.05 -3.72
C ALA A 11 9.42 21.69 -4.39
N LEU A 12 9.35 20.61 -3.59
CA LEU A 12 8.98 19.29 -4.09
C LEU A 12 7.55 19.30 -4.66
N TYR A 13 6.59 19.88 -3.95
CA TYR A 13 5.20 19.95 -4.43
C TYR A 13 5.05 20.80 -5.70
N GLU A 14 5.80 21.89 -5.80
CA GLU A 14 5.86 22.72 -7.00
C GLU A 14 6.45 21.95 -8.19
N ALA A 15 7.53 21.18 -7.96
CA ALA A 15 8.14 20.36 -9.00
C ALA A 15 7.15 19.32 -9.54
N PHE A 16 6.38 18.66 -8.66
CA PHE A 16 5.31 17.74 -9.10
C PHE A 16 4.22 18.45 -9.91
N ALA A 17 3.74 19.60 -9.45
CA ALA A 17 2.71 20.37 -10.15
C ALA A 17 3.19 20.88 -11.53
N ALA A 18 4.48 21.19 -11.66
CA ALA A 18 5.09 21.69 -12.89
C ALA A 18 5.56 20.57 -13.84
N GLY A 19 5.56 19.30 -13.41
CA GLY A 19 6.15 18.21 -14.18
C GLY A 19 7.68 18.21 -14.21
N ASP A 20 8.34 18.89 -13.27
CA ASP A 20 9.80 18.98 -13.19
C ASP A 20 10.40 17.75 -12.52
N VAL A 21 10.76 16.76 -13.34
CA VAL A 21 11.36 15.49 -12.87
C VAL A 21 12.67 15.73 -12.12
N GLN A 22 13.51 16.68 -12.53
CA GLN A 22 14.78 16.93 -11.85
C GLN A 22 14.57 17.53 -10.46
N GLY A 23 13.63 18.48 -10.35
CA GLY A 23 13.21 19.04 -9.07
C GLY A 23 12.63 17.98 -8.12
N VAL A 24 11.87 17.02 -8.65
CA VAL A 24 11.38 15.87 -7.87
C VAL A 24 12.52 14.98 -7.38
N MET A 25 13.45 14.64 -8.28
CA MET A 25 14.55 13.73 -7.98
C MET A 25 15.61 14.34 -7.04
N ALA A 26 15.61 15.66 -6.84
CA ALA A 26 16.48 16.32 -5.88
C ALA A 26 16.20 15.91 -4.41
N VAL A 27 14.98 15.46 -4.11
CA VAL A 27 14.63 14.87 -2.82
C VAL A 27 14.73 13.35 -2.92
N PRO A 28 15.46 12.66 -2.01
CA PRO A 28 15.49 11.20 -1.98
C PRO A 28 14.09 10.60 -1.93
N ARG A 29 13.84 9.54 -2.72
CA ARG A 29 12.50 8.98 -2.93
C ARG A 29 11.80 8.63 -1.62
N ASP A 30 12.49 7.91 -0.75
CA ASP A 30 12.05 7.48 0.58
C ASP A 30 11.66 8.63 1.53
N GLN A 31 12.10 9.86 1.24
CA GLN A 31 11.82 11.06 2.02
C GLN A 31 10.69 11.92 1.45
N ARG A 32 10.16 11.61 0.26
CA ARG A 32 9.12 12.43 -0.40
C ARG A 32 7.76 12.20 0.25
N LYS A 33 7.26 13.17 1.02
CA LYS A 33 5.96 13.07 1.70
C LYS A 33 4.80 13.26 0.73
N GLN A 34 4.44 12.19 0.02
CA GLN A 34 3.44 12.19 -1.06
C GLN A 34 2.58 10.94 -1.05
N LEU A 35 1.35 11.09 -1.53
CA LEU A 35 0.41 10.01 -1.78
C LEU A 35 -0.04 10.13 -3.24
N PHE A 36 0.10 9.06 -4.00
CA PHE A 36 -0.42 8.95 -5.35
C PHE A 36 -1.70 8.12 -5.31
N VAL A 37 -2.81 8.69 -5.77
CA VAL A 37 -4.08 7.98 -5.88
C VAL A 37 -4.15 7.35 -7.27
N THR A 38 -4.27 6.04 -7.34
CA THR A 38 -4.40 5.28 -8.60
C THR A 38 -5.84 4.89 -8.88
N ARG A 39 -6.67 4.77 -7.83
CA ARG A 39 -8.11 4.53 -7.96
C ARG A 39 -8.89 5.27 -6.90
N PHE A 40 -10.02 5.83 -7.33
CA PHE A 40 -11.07 6.35 -6.47
C PHE A 40 -12.40 5.77 -6.98
N ALA A 41 -13.15 5.12 -6.09
CA ALA A 41 -14.49 4.62 -6.38
C ALA A 41 -15.44 5.05 -5.26
N MET A 42 -16.65 5.42 -5.64
CA MET A 42 -17.67 5.93 -4.73
C MET A 42 -19.03 5.40 -5.14
N GLU A 43 -19.80 4.91 -4.17
CA GLU A 43 -21.13 4.33 -4.40
C GLU A 43 -22.12 4.94 -3.40
N TYR A 44 -23.24 5.46 -3.89
CA TYR A 44 -24.34 5.95 -3.05
C TYR A 44 -25.06 4.78 -2.37
N THR A 45 -25.59 5.02 -1.17
CA THR A 45 -26.42 4.08 -0.42
C THR A 45 -27.47 4.83 0.39
N GLU A 46 -28.65 4.24 0.54
CA GLU A 46 -29.72 4.69 1.45
C GLU A 46 -29.48 4.18 2.89
N ASP A 47 -28.61 3.18 3.05
CA ASP A 47 -28.25 2.59 4.35
C ASP A 47 -26.73 2.46 4.45
N VAL A 48 -26.11 3.45 5.09
CA VAL A 48 -24.66 3.45 5.32
C VAL A 48 -24.22 2.34 6.26
N GLU A 49 -25.01 1.95 7.25
CA GLU A 49 -24.61 0.94 8.24
C GLU A 49 -24.37 -0.41 7.55
N ASN A 50 -25.30 -0.82 6.69
CA ASN A 50 -25.26 -2.12 6.03
C ASN A 50 -24.61 -2.12 4.64
N ALA A 51 -24.30 -0.95 4.07
CA ALA A 51 -23.67 -0.87 2.75
C ALA A 51 -22.34 -1.63 2.64
N ALA A 52 -22.13 -2.33 1.53
CA ALA A 52 -20.84 -2.89 1.18
C ALA A 52 -19.88 -1.80 0.64
N PHE A 53 -18.58 -2.06 0.75
CA PHE A 53 -17.58 -1.22 0.07
C PHE A 53 -17.46 -1.59 -1.41
N PRO A 54 -17.08 -0.63 -2.28
CA PRO A 54 -16.75 -0.93 -3.66
C PRO A 54 -15.65 -1.99 -3.76
N GLU A 55 -15.75 -2.86 -4.75
CA GLU A 55 -14.79 -3.95 -4.91
C GLU A 55 -13.37 -3.43 -5.20
N PRO A 56 -12.35 -3.89 -4.44
CA PRO A 56 -10.95 -3.50 -4.68
C PRO A 56 -10.46 -3.95 -6.05
N GLY A 57 -9.49 -3.22 -6.60
CA GLY A 57 -8.87 -3.62 -7.86
C GLY A 57 -7.96 -4.80 -7.60
N SER A 58 -8.08 -5.89 -8.36
CA SER A 58 -7.08 -6.97 -8.29
C SER A 58 -5.90 -6.62 -9.20
N GLY A 59 -4.71 -6.45 -8.62
CA GLY A 59 -3.47 -6.15 -9.35
C GLY A 59 -3.02 -7.25 -10.32
N ARG A 60 -3.62 -8.44 -10.23
CA ARG A 60 -3.34 -9.55 -11.16
C ARG A 60 -4.14 -9.37 -12.45
N SER A 61 -3.61 -8.52 -13.34
CA SER A 61 -3.94 -8.59 -14.76
C SER A 61 -3.65 -10.00 -15.25
N THR A 62 -4.69 -10.82 -15.36
CA THR A 62 -4.69 -12.10 -16.08
C THR A 62 -4.59 -11.82 -17.57
N ARG A 63 -3.46 -11.25 -18.02
CA ARG A 63 -3.13 -11.24 -19.44
C ARG A 63 -2.42 -12.54 -19.76
N GLY A 64 -3.24 -13.51 -20.16
CA GLY A 64 -2.86 -14.87 -20.48
C GLY A 64 -1.65 -14.97 -21.38
N THR A 65 -0.69 -15.74 -20.92
CA THR A 65 0.26 -16.45 -21.76
C THR A 65 -0.56 -17.34 -22.69
N ARG A 66 -0.84 -16.87 -23.91
CA ARG A 66 -1.21 -17.74 -25.03
C ARG A 66 0.01 -18.60 -25.35
N SER A 67 0.23 -19.64 -24.55
CA SER A 67 1.07 -20.76 -24.96
C SER A 67 0.27 -21.59 -25.97
N ARG A 68 0.48 -21.27 -27.26
CA ARG A 68 0.24 -22.22 -28.34
C ARG A 68 1.37 -23.24 -28.28
N THR A 69 1.12 -24.41 -27.72
CA THR A 69 1.54 -25.68 -28.31
C THR A 69 0.70 -26.83 -27.77
N SER A 70 0.14 -27.56 -28.72
CA SER A 70 -0.69 -28.75 -28.62
C SER A 70 0.15 -29.97 -28.25
N ARG A 71 -0.36 -30.84 -27.35
CA ARG A 71 -0.55 -32.30 -27.52
C ARG A 71 -0.50 -33.05 -26.19
N GLY A 72 -1.63 -33.69 -25.86
CA GLY A 72 -1.72 -35.07 -25.41
C GLY A 72 -1.20 -35.42 -24.01
N GLY A 73 -2.05 -36.05 -23.21
CA GLY A 73 -1.60 -36.85 -22.07
C GLY A 73 -2.61 -36.90 -20.94
N GLU A 74 -3.34 -38.00 -20.89
CA GLU A 74 -4.26 -38.44 -19.85
C GLU A 74 -3.81 -38.20 -18.39
N MET A 75 -4.79 -37.86 -17.54
CA MET A 75 -4.76 -38.10 -16.09
C MET A 75 -4.92 -39.61 -15.84
N PRO A 76 -4.29 -40.19 -14.80
CA PRO A 76 -5.06 -40.42 -13.57
C PRO A 76 -4.26 -40.49 -12.25
N GLY A 77 -4.97 -40.26 -11.14
CA GLY A 77 -4.58 -40.62 -9.78
C GLY A 77 -3.79 -39.52 -9.06
N GLY A 78 -4.16 -39.02 -7.89
CA GLY A 78 -4.97 -39.61 -6.82
C GLY A 78 -4.19 -39.36 -5.54
N MET A 79 -4.67 -38.45 -4.69
CA MET A 79 -4.39 -38.42 -3.26
C MET A 79 -5.20 -37.30 -2.62
N ASP A 80 -6.34 -37.71 -2.08
CA ASP A 80 -6.89 -37.17 -0.84
C ASP A 80 -5.76 -37.08 0.20
N MET A 81 -5.47 -35.87 0.66
CA MET A 81 -4.79 -35.64 1.93
C MET A 81 -5.61 -34.59 2.68
N MET A 82 -6.54 -35.09 3.47
CA MET A 82 -7.08 -34.39 4.62
C MET A 82 -5.93 -34.12 5.60
N MET A 83 -5.75 -32.88 6.03
CA MET A 83 -5.11 -32.59 7.32
C MET A 83 -5.93 -31.54 8.09
N PRO A 84 -6.54 -31.93 9.21
CA PRO A 84 -7.25 -31.06 10.13
C PRO A 84 -6.30 -30.47 11.19
N GLY A 85 -6.49 -29.18 11.49
CA GLY A 85 -6.07 -28.58 12.76
C GLY A 85 -4.65 -28.01 12.84
N MET A 86 -4.56 -26.94 13.64
CA MET A 86 -3.36 -26.26 14.16
C MET A 86 -2.80 -25.08 13.33
N MET A 87 -3.31 -23.88 13.63
CA MET A 87 -2.48 -22.67 13.68
C MET A 87 -2.55 -22.07 15.09
N PRO A 88 -1.59 -22.41 15.97
CA PRO A 88 -1.33 -21.69 17.21
C PRO A 88 -0.33 -20.55 16.95
N GLY A 89 -0.69 -19.34 17.41
CA GLY A 89 0.29 -18.31 17.77
C GLY A 89 0.82 -17.42 16.66
N MET A 90 0.11 -16.33 16.36
CA MET A 90 0.71 -15.02 16.03
C MET A 90 -0.22 -13.91 16.55
N MET A 91 -0.21 -13.74 17.87
CA MET A 91 -0.68 -12.55 18.56
C MET A 91 0.36 -12.29 19.65
N GLU A 92 1.36 -11.47 19.37
CA GLU A 92 2.26 -10.99 20.41
C GLU A 92 2.80 -9.62 20.03
N GLY A 93 2.12 -8.60 20.54
CA GLY A 93 2.46 -7.20 20.36
C GLY A 93 1.62 -6.23 21.17
N PHE A 94 0.92 -6.68 22.22
CA PHE A 94 0.31 -5.81 23.24
C PHE A 94 0.30 -6.58 24.58
N GLY A 95 1.30 -6.30 25.42
CA GLY A 95 1.41 -6.93 26.74
C GLY A 95 0.34 -6.43 27.72
N PRO A 96 -0.14 -7.27 28.64
CA PRO A 96 -1.09 -6.85 29.67
C PRO A 96 -0.33 -6.23 30.85
N ALA A 97 -0.51 -4.94 31.06
CA ALA A 97 -0.11 -4.28 32.30
C ALA A 97 -1.35 -3.94 33.14
N ALA A 98 -1.33 -4.50 34.35
CA ALA A 98 -1.90 -3.93 35.58
C ALA A 98 -3.42 -3.92 35.77
N GLY A 99 -3.89 -4.92 36.54
CA GLY A 99 -4.90 -4.65 37.56
C GLY A 99 -4.31 -3.77 38.67
N GLY A 100 -5.04 -2.72 39.04
CA GLY A 100 -4.68 -1.81 40.12
C GLY A 100 -5.75 -0.73 40.30
N SER A 101 -6.47 -0.82 41.42
CA SER A 101 -7.61 0.03 41.78
C SER A 101 -7.21 1.47 42.17
N ARG A 102 -8.00 2.46 41.66
CA ARG A 102 -8.41 3.76 42.25
C ARG A 102 -7.36 4.87 42.51
N PRO A 103 -7.77 6.15 42.74
CA PRO A 103 -8.89 6.94 42.19
C PRO A 103 -8.49 8.41 41.83
N GLY A 104 -9.31 9.07 40.99
CA GLY A 104 -9.50 10.54 41.02
C GLY A 104 -8.62 11.39 40.09
N GLY A 105 -9.27 12.29 39.34
CA GLY A 105 -8.60 13.45 38.74
C GLY A 105 -9.13 13.87 37.37
N ALA A 106 -9.90 14.95 37.37
CA ALA A 106 -10.14 15.88 36.25
C ALA A 106 -10.70 15.30 34.95
N THR A 107 -12.02 15.38 34.82
CA THR A 107 -12.75 15.43 33.55
C THR A 107 -12.20 16.58 32.69
N THR A 108 -11.37 16.24 31.73
CA THR A 108 -11.18 17.05 30.52
C THR A 108 -12.45 16.89 29.68
N PRO A 109 -12.98 17.94 29.04
CA PRO A 109 -14.12 17.80 28.16
C PRO A 109 -13.65 16.94 26.98
N ARG A 110 -14.16 15.71 26.93
CA ARG A 110 -14.15 14.90 25.72
C ARG A 110 -15.03 15.67 24.75
N GLU A 111 -14.44 16.15 23.66
CA GLU A 111 -15.22 16.54 22.49
C GLU A 111 -16.10 15.33 22.17
N GLU A 112 -17.41 15.46 22.42
CA GLU A 112 -18.41 14.50 21.96
C GLU A 112 -18.34 14.58 20.44
N GLU A 113 -17.56 13.69 19.84
CA GLU A 113 -17.69 13.38 18.44
C GLU A 113 -19.10 12.80 18.28
N GLU A 114 -20.02 13.63 17.82
CA GLU A 114 -21.33 13.20 17.32
C GLU A 114 -21.06 12.04 16.37
N GLN A 115 -21.36 10.82 16.84
CA GLN A 115 -21.47 9.69 15.95
C GLN A 115 -22.65 10.02 15.05
N ALA A 116 -22.34 10.35 13.80
CA ALA A 116 -23.38 10.65 12.84
C ALA A 116 -24.33 9.45 12.78
N GLU A 117 -25.62 9.71 12.98
CA GLU A 117 -26.65 8.68 12.96
C GLU A 117 -26.67 8.02 11.57
N GLY A 118 -26.97 6.71 11.52
CA GLY A 118 -27.08 5.99 10.26
C GLY A 118 -28.13 6.60 9.32
N GLY A 119 -28.11 6.18 8.06
CA GLY A 119 -29.02 6.69 7.02
C GLY A 119 -28.34 6.78 5.66
N ASP A 120 -28.82 7.68 4.81
CA ASP A 120 -28.29 7.92 3.47
C ASP A 120 -26.84 8.38 3.50
N GLY A 121 -26.09 7.97 2.47
CA GLY A 121 -24.70 8.36 2.35
C GLY A 121 -24.01 7.73 1.15
N PHE A 122 -22.72 7.44 1.32
CA PHE A 122 -21.92 6.78 0.31
C PHE A 122 -20.74 6.03 0.90
N THR A 123 -20.30 5.00 0.19
CA THR A 123 -19.09 4.25 0.49
C THR A 123 -17.99 4.65 -0.48
N VAL A 124 -16.75 4.72 0.01
CA VAL A 124 -15.58 5.15 -0.75
C VAL A 124 -14.50 4.11 -0.68
N LEU A 125 -13.85 3.85 -1.81
CA LEU A 125 -12.60 3.12 -1.94
C LEU A 125 -11.54 4.04 -2.56
N ILE A 126 -10.42 4.22 -1.85
CA ILE A 126 -9.25 4.96 -2.32
C ILE A 126 -8.06 4.01 -2.32
N GLU A 127 -7.44 3.80 -3.48
CA GLU A 127 -6.23 2.99 -3.62
C GLU A 127 -5.11 3.83 -4.21
N GLY A 128 -3.88 3.52 -3.80
CA GLY A 128 -2.72 4.29 -4.20
C GLY A 128 -1.41 3.76 -3.64
N TYR A 129 -0.36 4.56 -3.80
CA TYR A 129 0.95 4.28 -3.25
C TYR A 129 1.68 5.52 -2.77
N SER A 130 2.75 5.32 -2.00
CA SER A 130 3.57 6.34 -1.39
C SER A 130 5.04 5.95 -1.50
N PRO A 131 5.92 6.87 -1.95
CA PRO A 131 7.35 6.68 -1.88
C PRO A 131 7.90 6.94 -0.46
N TYR A 132 7.12 7.60 0.41
CA TYR A 132 7.56 7.89 1.78
C TYR A 132 7.62 6.61 2.62
N GLN A 133 8.78 6.36 3.22
CA GLN A 133 9.03 5.16 4.04
C GLN A 133 8.06 5.01 5.22
N ASN A 134 7.63 6.12 5.83
CA ASN A 134 6.74 6.13 6.99
C ASN A 134 5.30 6.48 6.60
N ILE A 135 4.68 5.67 5.73
CA ILE A 135 3.34 5.96 5.19
C ILE A 135 2.27 6.20 6.28
N ALA A 136 2.38 5.55 7.44
CA ALA A 136 1.48 5.73 8.56
C ALA A 136 1.41 7.20 9.04
N GLU A 137 2.54 7.92 9.01
CA GLU A 137 2.59 9.35 9.37
C GLU A 137 1.85 10.23 8.35
N LEU A 138 1.72 9.81 7.10
CA LEU A 138 0.97 10.53 6.08
C LEU A 138 -0.52 10.23 6.11
N LEU A 139 -0.90 9.02 6.55
CA LEU A 139 -2.28 8.57 6.59
C LEU A 139 -2.97 9.03 7.87
N ASP A 140 -2.57 8.52 9.04
CA ASP A 140 -3.20 8.86 10.34
C ASP A 140 -2.13 9.01 11.44
N PRO A 141 -1.40 10.14 11.46
CA PRO A 141 -0.35 10.38 12.43
C PRO A 141 -0.90 10.48 13.86
N PRO A 142 -0.23 9.90 14.87
CA PRO A 142 -0.71 9.91 16.25
C PRO A 142 -0.59 11.29 16.89
N SER A 143 -1.50 11.57 17.83
CA SER A 143 -1.46 12.73 18.74
C SER A 143 -1.44 14.10 18.05
N VAL A 144 -2.11 14.23 16.91
CA VAL A 144 -2.15 15.50 16.15
C VAL A 144 -3.28 16.44 16.55
N ARG A 145 -4.35 15.95 17.19
CA ARG A 145 -5.47 16.74 17.76
C ARG A 145 -5.85 17.92 16.86
N GLY A 146 -5.75 19.16 17.34
CA GLY A 146 -6.06 20.39 16.59
C GLY A 146 -4.91 20.96 15.75
N ASP A 147 -3.74 20.34 15.73
CA ASP A 147 -2.61 20.80 14.91
C ASP A 147 -2.81 20.36 13.44
N GLN A 148 -3.51 21.21 12.71
CA GLN A 148 -3.83 21.01 11.30
C GLN A 148 -2.58 20.83 10.43
N SER A 149 -1.41 21.36 10.81
CA SER A 149 -0.17 21.18 10.04
C SER A 149 0.32 19.73 10.07
N ARG A 150 -0.01 19.00 11.14
CA ARG A 150 0.37 17.60 11.33
C ARG A 150 -0.68 16.60 10.89
N TRP A 151 -1.87 17.04 10.49
CA TRP A 151 -2.92 16.13 10.02
C TRP A 151 -2.51 15.36 8.77
N GLY A 152 -2.60 14.03 8.87
CA GLY A 152 -2.53 13.11 7.75
C GLY A 152 -3.80 13.14 6.90
N PHE A 153 -3.83 12.31 5.87
CA PHE A 153 -4.97 12.23 4.96
C PHE A 153 -6.25 11.76 5.66
N ILE A 154 -6.17 10.73 6.50
CA ILE A 154 -7.32 10.18 7.23
C ILE A 154 -7.83 11.15 8.29
N THR A 155 -6.93 11.76 9.07
CA THR A 155 -7.30 12.79 10.05
C THR A 155 -8.04 13.95 9.37
N ARG A 156 -7.70 14.28 8.11
CA ARG A 156 -8.42 15.30 7.33
C ARG A 156 -9.81 14.85 6.88
N LEU A 157 -10.00 13.57 6.57
CA LEU A 157 -11.32 13.01 6.26
C LEU A 157 -12.25 13.08 7.48
N GLU A 158 -11.70 12.84 8.67
CA GLU A 158 -12.43 12.97 9.93
C GLU A 158 -12.76 14.43 10.28
N LYS A 159 -11.84 15.35 10.02
CA LYS A 159 -12.01 16.79 10.32
C LYS A 159 -12.47 17.60 9.10
N LEU A 160 -13.24 16.98 8.20
CA LEU A 160 -13.75 17.63 6.98
C LEU A 160 -14.53 18.91 7.28
N ALA A 161 -15.38 18.92 8.32
CA ALA A 161 -16.15 20.11 8.72
C ALA A 161 -15.26 21.29 9.16
N VAL A 162 -14.05 21.04 9.67
CA VAL A 162 -13.08 22.10 10.00
C VAL A 162 -12.46 22.70 8.74
N LEU A 163 -12.24 21.86 7.72
CA LEU A 163 -11.64 22.27 6.45
C LEU A 163 -12.66 22.92 5.51
N PHE A 164 -13.90 22.45 5.57
CA PHE A 164 -15.02 22.82 4.72
C PHE A 164 -16.28 22.94 5.60
N PRO A 165 -16.54 24.11 6.19
CA PRO A 165 -17.64 24.31 7.14
C PRO A 165 -19.01 23.87 6.63
N ASP A 166 -19.27 24.11 5.33
CA ASP A 166 -20.56 23.82 4.69
C ASP A 166 -20.64 22.40 4.09
N ILE A 167 -19.75 21.48 4.49
CA ILE A 167 -19.75 20.12 3.94
C ILE A 167 -20.99 19.34 4.42
N PRO A 168 -21.81 18.82 3.49
CA PRO A 168 -23.10 18.19 3.83
C PRO A 168 -22.98 16.73 4.29
N TYR A 169 -21.77 16.22 4.48
CA TYR A 169 -21.52 14.85 4.91
C TYR A 169 -20.40 14.77 5.95
N ALA A 170 -20.38 13.68 6.71
CA ALA A 170 -19.39 13.38 7.73
C ALA A 170 -18.89 11.94 7.61
N LEU A 171 -17.67 11.69 8.10
CA LEU A 171 -17.10 10.34 8.15
C LEU A 171 -17.90 9.50 9.17
N PHE A 172 -18.41 8.36 8.73
CA PHE A 172 -19.23 7.48 9.55
C PHE A 172 -18.37 6.49 10.33
N ALA A 173 -18.52 6.48 11.66
CA ALA A 173 -17.95 5.50 12.59
C ALA A 173 -16.48 5.09 12.32
N LYS A 174 -15.55 6.06 12.22
CA LYS A 174 -14.12 5.85 11.93
C LYS A 174 -13.45 4.75 12.77
N HIS A 175 -13.86 4.60 14.03
CA HIS A 175 -13.26 3.64 14.96
C HIS A 175 -13.80 2.22 14.83
N ASP A 176 -14.77 1.99 13.94
CA ASP A 176 -15.30 0.67 13.63
C ASP A 176 -14.74 0.15 12.29
N ILE A 177 -14.11 -1.03 12.33
CA ILE A 177 -13.49 -1.65 11.15
C ILE A 177 -14.49 -2.02 10.05
N THR A 178 -15.77 -2.14 10.39
CA THR A 178 -16.85 -2.41 9.42
C THR A 178 -17.22 -1.15 8.61
N HIS A 179 -16.94 0.04 9.14
CA HIS A 179 -17.27 1.33 8.55
C HIS A 179 -16.03 2.10 8.05
N PHE A 180 -14.85 1.76 8.58
CA PHE A 180 -13.59 2.36 8.18
C PHE A 180 -12.44 1.37 8.26
N LYS A 181 -11.76 1.15 7.14
CA LYS A 181 -10.61 0.23 7.06
C LYS A 181 -9.46 0.85 6.29
N VAL A 182 -8.25 0.67 6.82
CA VAL A 182 -7.00 1.05 6.17
C VAL A 182 -6.15 -0.21 6.02
N GLU A 183 -5.65 -0.44 4.81
CA GLU A 183 -4.73 -1.51 4.50
C GLU A 183 -3.48 -0.89 3.85
N THR A 184 -2.31 -1.41 4.18
CA THR A 184 -1.05 -0.99 3.57
C THR A 184 -0.15 -2.20 3.36
N GLY A 185 0.71 -2.13 2.36
CA GLY A 185 1.73 -3.15 2.14
C GLY A 185 2.83 -2.66 1.23
N LEU A 186 3.87 -3.46 1.06
CA LEU A 186 4.95 -3.15 0.13
C LEU A 186 4.44 -3.26 -1.31
N VAL A 187 4.91 -2.36 -2.18
CA VAL A 187 4.71 -2.51 -3.62
C VAL A 187 5.52 -3.70 -4.07
N ASP A 188 4.84 -4.77 -4.46
CA ASP A 188 5.43 -6.07 -4.75
C ASP A 188 4.61 -6.77 -5.83
N LEU A 189 5.28 -7.17 -6.92
CA LEU A 189 4.65 -7.84 -8.05
C LEU A 189 4.10 -9.22 -7.68
N ASP A 190 4.64 -9.85 -6.64
CA ASP A 190 4.18 -11.14 -6.16
C ASP A 190 2.99 -11.03 -5.18
N SER A 191 2.67 -9.81 -4.73
CA SER A 191 1.56 -9.57 -3.80
C SER A 191 0.20 -9.69 -4.49
N GLN A 192 -0.68 -10.51 -3.92
CA GLN A 192 -2.07 -10.63 -4.36
C GLN A 192 -2.97 -9.51 -3.84
N GLU A 193 -2.55 -8.82 -2.78
CA GLU A 193 -3.33 -7.79 -2.11
C GLU A 193 -3.08 -6.39 -2.70
N MET A 194 -1.95 -6.23 -3.40
CA MET A 194 -1.53 -4.98 -4.02
C MET A 194 -2.60 -4.48 -5.00
N PRO A 195 -3.05 -3.22 -4.86
CA PRO A 195 -3.99 -2.60 -5.79
C PRO A 195 -3.48 -2.59 -7.24
N ALA A 196 -4.42 -2.68 -8.18
CA ALA A 196 -4.12 -2.50 -9.59
C ALA A 196 -3.71 -1.05 -9.91
N GLY A 197 -2.98 -0.87 -11.02
CA GLY A 197 -2.63 0.45 -11.54
C GLY A 197 -1.48 1.15 -10.83
N ILE A 198 -0.77 0.47 -9.92
CA ILE A 198 0.45 0.98 -9.30
C ILE A 198 1.63 0.80 -10.26
N GLY A 199 2.22 1.92 -10.67
CA GLY A 199 3.40 1.96 -11.55
C GLY A 199 3.18 1.37 -12.95
N VAL A 200 4.27 1.27 -13.70
CA VAL A 200 4.33 0.61 -15.01
C VAL A 200 5.30 -0.56 -14.92
N GLN A 201 4.88 -1.73 -15.40
CA GLN A 201 5.76 -2.90 -15.42
C GLN A 201 6.87 -2.74 -16.47
N LYS A 202 8.11 -3.02 -16.07
CA LYS A 202 9.28 -2.96 -16.93
C LYS A 202 10.24 -4.10 -16.61
N GLU A 203 10.82 -4.69 -17.64
CA GLU A 203 11.94 -5.61 -17.49
C GLU A 203 13.25 -4.82 -17.39
N ILE A 204 14.02 -5.05 -16.33
CA ILE A 204 15.33 -4.44 -16.12
C ILE A 204 16.40 -5.51 -16.19
N GLU A 205 17.40 -5.26 -17.02
CA GLU A 205 18.64 -6.03 -17.04
C GLU A 205 19.55 -5.56 -15.90
N ARG A 206 19.85 -6.47 -14.96
CA ARG A 206 20.73 -6.24 -13.80
C ARG A 206 22.18 -6.57 -14.12
N VAL A 207 22.38 -7.58 -14.97
CA VAL A 207 23.69 -8.05 -15.40
C VAL A 207 23.68 -8.16 -16.92
N PRO A 208 24.60 -7.48 -17.63
CA PRO A 208 24.73 -7.62 -19.07
C PRO A 208 24.87 -9.09 -19.45
N GLN A 209 23.92 -9.63 -20.22
CA GLN A 209 24.08 -10.98 -20.75
C GLN A 209 25.23 -10.97 -21.77
N LEU A 210 26.38 -11.54 -21.38
CA LEU A 210 27.43 -11.86 -22.33
C LEU A 210 26.84 -12.85 -23.34
N SER A 211 26.58 -12.37 -24.55
CA SER A 211 25.92 -13.11 -25.64
C SER A 211 26.79 -14.24 -26.22
N ASP A 212 27.98 -14.48 -25.67
CA ASP A 212 28.92 -15.48 -26.16
C ASP A 212 29.30 -16.46 -25.05
N ARG A 213 28.52 -17.54 -24.92
CA ARG A 213 29.00 -18.76 -24.26
C ARG A 213 28.54 -20.01 -25.02
N ASN A 214 29.10 -20.17 -26.21
CA ASN A 214 29.41 -21.49 -26.75
C ASN A 214 30.52 -22.12 -25.89
N GLU A 215 30.22 -22.54 -24.66
CA GLU A 215 31.10 -23.44 -23.89
C GLU A 215 30.46 -24.83 -23.81
N PRO A 216 31.19 -25.91 -24.17
CA PRO A 216 30.67 -27.27 -24.09
C PRO A 216 30.37 -27.63 -22.63
N THR A 217 29.13 -28.04 -22.34
CA THR A 217 28.70 -28.37 -20.99
C THR A 217 29.28 -29.70 -20.51
N ASP A 218 30.40 -29.67 -19.78
CA ASP A 218 30.75 -30.74 -18.85
C ASP A 218 29.87 -30.62 -17.60
N ARG A 219 28.70 -31.26 -17.67
CA ARG A 219 27.64 -31.21 -16.65
C ARG A 219 28.05 -31.98 -15.39
N ARG A 220 28.73 -31.31 -14.45
CA ARG A 220 28.75 -31.72 -13.03
C ARG A 220 27.51 -31.18 -12.31
N ALA A 221 26.76 -32.09 -11.69
CA ALA A 221 25.50 -31.86 -10.98
C ALA A 221 25.52 -30.83 -9.83
N GLY A 222 26.68 -30.24 -9.50
CA GLY A 222 26.83 -29.17 -8.50
C GLY A 222 26.63 -27.74 -9.02
N ALA A 223 26.62 -27.53 -10.35
CA ALA A 223 26.58 -26.18 -10.93
C ALA A 223 25.17 -25.54 -10.96
N ARG A 224 24.10 -26.34 -10.99
CA ARG A 224 22.71 -25.84 -11.12
C ARG A 224 22.20 -25.05 -9.92
N ARG A 225 22.80 -25.19 -8.74
CA ARG A 225 22.43 -24.38 -7.55
C ARG A 225 22.94 -22.94 -7.63
N ARG A 226 24.05 -22.68 -8.32
CA ARG A 226 24.63 -21.32 -8.42
C ARG A 226 23.94 -20.42 -9.44
N GLU A 227 23.32 -21.00 -10.48
CA GLU A 227 22.58 -20.23 -11.49
C GLU A 227 21.26 -19.63 -10.98
N GLN A 228 20.68 -20.18 -9.90
CA GLN A 228 19.43 -19.66 -9.31
C GLN A 228 19.65 -18.45 -8.38
N ASP A 229 20.90 -18.17 -7.99
CA ASP A 229 21.25 -17.09 -7.08
C ASP A 229 21.60 -15.79 -7.81
N ILE A 230 21.82 -15.82 -9.13
CA ILE A 230 22.15 -14.63 -9.93
C ILE A 230 20.90 -14.14 -10.66
N ILE A 231 20.60 -12.86 -10.53
CA ILE A 231 19.51 -12.19 -11.22
C ILE A 231 20.08 -11.45 -12.42
N TYR A 232 19.79 -11.97 -13.61
CA TYR A 232 20.19 -11.32 -14.87
C TYR A 232 19.17 -10.28 -15.30
N THR A 233 17.89 -10.65 -15.27
CA THR A 233 16.76 -9.80 -15.57
C THR A 233 15.72 -9.91 -14.48
N GLU A 234 15.01 -8.81 -14.22
CA GLU A 234 13.96 -8.74 -13.21
C GLU A 234 12.80 -7.91 -13.76
N GLN A 235 11.57 -8.39 -13.56
CA GLN A 235 10.38 -7.58 -13.79
C GLN A 235 10.18 -6.69 -12.57
N VAL A 236 10.01 -5.39 -12.79
CA VAL A 236 9.81 -4.40 -11.74
C VAL A 236 8.66 -3.47 -12.09
N LEU A 237 8.16 -2.76 -11.09
CA LEU A 237 7.31 -1.59 -11.31
C LEU A 237 8.18 -0.33 -11.26
N ILE A 238 7.94 0.56 -12.21
CA ILE A 238 8.55 1.88 -12.25
C ILE A 238 7.50 2.98 -12.06
N ASP A 239 7.93 4.06 -11.42
CA ASP A 239 7.16 5.29 -11.34
C ASP A 239 7.07 5.93 -12.74
N PRO A 240 5.88 6.22 -13.27
CA PRO A 240 5.73 6.74 -14.63
C PRO A 240 6.30 8.16 -14.82
N MET A 241 6.47 8.93 -13.73
CA MET A 241 6.98 10.29 -13.79
C MET A 241 8.51 10.30 -13.69
N THR A 242 9.08 9.59 -12.72
CA THR A 242 10.52 9.66 -12.43
C THR A 242 11.34 8.52 -13.02
N ASN A 243 10.69 7.47 -13.54
CA ASN A 243 11.32 6.21 -13.95
C ASN A 243 12.12 5.49 -12.85
N GLU A 244 11.95 5.90 -11.59
CA GLU A 244 12.53 5.18 -10.45
C GLU A 244 11.79 3.86 -10.23
N GLU A 245 12.51 2.83 -9.80
CA GLU A 245 11.88 1.57 -9.39
C GLU A 245 11.08 1.77 -8.09
N ILE A 246 9.90 1.18 -8.04
CA ILE A 246 8.99 1.29 -6.89
C ILE A 246 8.67 -0.06 -6.26
N SER A 247 8.83 -1.15 -7.01
CA SER A 247 8.62 -2.49 -6.47
C SER A 247 9.79 -2.93 -5.58
N ARG A 248 9.46 -3.81 -4.63
CA ARG A 248 10.41 -4.61 -3.89
C ARG A 248 11.25 -5.42 -4.86
N THR A 249 12.56 -5.36 -4.71
CA THR A 249 13.52 -6.09 -5.55
C THR A 249 14.55 -6.76 -4.68
N TYR A 250 15.22 -7.77 -5.20
CA TYR A 250 16.33 -8.40 -4.50
C TYR A 250 17.46 -7.41 -4.23
N ASP A 251 18.08 -7.51 -3.05
CA ASP A 251 19.37 -6.88 -2.81
C ASP A 251 20.45 -7.75 -3.44
N ILE A 252 21.12 -7.22 -4.46
CA ILE A 252 22.10 -7.93 -5.28
C ILE A 252 23.48 -7.29 -5.17
N VAL A 253 24.51 -8.07 -5.42
CA VAL A 253 25.87 -7.55 -5.59
C VAL A 253 25.93 -6.70 -6.85
N THR A 254 26.37 -5.45 -6.70
CA THR A 254 26.49 -4.48 -7.80
C THR A 254 27.94 -4.28 -8.21
N GLN A 255 28.18 -3.71 -9.40
CA GLN A 255 29.53 -3.36 -9.85
C GLN A 255 30.26 -2.46 -8.83
N LYS A 256 29.55 -1.47 -8.29
CA LYS A 256 30.08 -0.56 -7.26
C LYS A 256 30.60 -1.31 -6.02
N GLU A 257 29.92 -2.39 -5.64
CA GLU A 257 30.37 -3.22 -4.51
C GLU A 257 31.61 -4.03 -4.85
N ILE A 258 31.67 -4.61 -6.05
CA ILE A 258 32.85 -5.32 -6.56
C ILE A 258 34.07 -4.39 -6.57
N ASP A 259 33.91 -3.19 -7.10
CA ASP A 259 34.99 -2.20 -7.19
C ASP A 259 35.52 -1.77 -5.81
N SER A 260 34.66 -1.82 -4.78
CA SER A 260 34.99 -1.39 -3.41
C SER A 260 35.37 -2.54 -2.46
N ASN A 261 35.13 -3.80 -2.83
CA ASN A 261 35.36 -4.97 -1.99
C ASN A 261 36.19 -6.03 -2.72
N PRO A 262 37.47 -6.25 -2.32
CA PRO A 262 38.36 -7.20 -2.98
C PRO A 262 37.94 -8.67 -2.81
N GLU A 263 36.99 -8.99 -1.92
CA GLU A 263 36.44 -10.34 -1.77
C GLU A 263 35.40 -10.69 -2.84
N LEU A 264 34.88 -9.68 -3.55
CA LEU A 264 33.90 -9.85 -4.62
C LEU A 264 34.58 -9.78 -5.97
N THR A 265 34.07 -10.57 -6.92
CA THR A 265 34.57 -10.63 -8.29
C THR A 265 33.44 -10.38 -9.27
N GLU A 266 33.78 -10.13 -10.53
CA GLU A 266 32.82 -10.05 -11.65
C GLU A 266 31.86 -11.24 -11.74
N LYS A 267 32.26 -12.42 -11.22
CA LYS A 267 31.39 -13.62 -11.18
C LYS A 267 30.26 -13.51 -10.16
N ASP A 268 30.38 -12.60 -9.20
CA ASP A 268 29.42 -12.37 -8.15
C ASP A 268 28.40 -11.29 -8.53
N LEU A 269 28.59 -10.60 -9.66
CA LEU A 269 27.69 -9.56 -10.14
C LEU A 269 26.26 -10.11 -10.31
N GLY A 270 25.28 -9.42 -9.74
CA GLY A 270 23.87 -9.84 -9.75
C GLY A 270 23.53 -10.98 -8.78
N ARG A 271 24.49 -11.48 -8.00
CA ARG A 271 24.20 -12.49 -6.97
C ARG A 271 23.35 -11.88 -5.86
N LYS A 272 22.27 -12.57 -5.50
CA LYS A 272 21.42 -12.26 -4.33
C LYS A 272 22.25 -12.22 -3.06
N LYS A 273 21.96 -11.24 -2.21
CA LYS A 273 22.50 -11.17 -0.86
C LYS A 273 21.59 -11.91 0.10
N TYR A 274 22.21 -12.44 1.15
CA TYR A 274 21.53 -13.21 2.19
C TYR A 274 21.92 -12.66 3.56
N ASN A 275 20.97 -12.67 4.47
CA ASN A 275 21.22 -12.35 5.86
C ASN A 275 22.05 -13.46 6.50
N LYS A 276 23.24 -13.11 7.00
CA LYS A 276 24.22 -14.05 7.56
C LYS A 276 23.72 -14.84 8.77
N LEU A 277 22.70 -14.34 9.48
CA LEU A 277 22.18 -14.96 10.71
C LEU A 277 21.12 -16.02 10.44
N ASN A 278 20.26 -15.82 9.44
CA ASN A 278 19.09 -16.67 9.21
C ASN A 278 19.06 -17.30 7.80
N GLY A 279 20.01 -16.96 6.93
CA GLY A 279 20.12 -17.48 5.57
C GLY A 279 19.00 -17.03 4.62
N LYS A 280 18.17 -16.05 5.00
CA LYS A 280 17.09 -15.53 4.16
C LYS A 280 17.62 -14.51 3.17
N GLU A 281 16.98 -14.45 1.99
CA GLU A 281 17.24 -13.46 0.94
C GLU A 281 17.00 -12.04 1.49
N LEU A 282 17.89 -11.11 1.13
CA LEU A 282 17.72 -9.69 1.41
C LEU A 282 16.96 -9.01 0.28
N TRP A 283 16.12 -8.05 0.67
CA TRP A 283 15.25 -7.31 -0.23
C TRP A 283 15.47 -5.81 -0.03
N ILE A 284 15.36 -5.07 -1.13
CA ILE A 284 15.28 -3.62 -1.14
C ILE A 284 13.81 -3.26 -1.19
N GLU A 285 13.29 -2.73 -0.09
CA GLU A 285 11.95 -2.18 0.02
C GLU A 285 11.98 -0.72 -0.42
N LYS A 286 11.05 -0.31 -1.29
CA LYS A 286 11.03 1.03 -1.90
C LYS A 286 9.74 1.76 -1.53
N ASP A 287 8.65 1.45 -2.21
CA ASP A 287 7.37 2.12 -2.02
C ASP A 287 6.36 1.22 -1.27
N CYS A 288 5.37 1.86 -0.66
CA CYS A 288 4.23 1.20 0.00
C CYS A 288 2.92 1.55 -0.71
N TRP A 289 2.07 0.56 -0.96
CA TRP A 289 0.69 0.79 -1.37
C TRP A 289 -0.22 1.03 -0.16
N PHE A 290 -1.35 1.69 -0.41
CA PHE A 290 -2.43 1.84 0.57
C PHE A 290 -3.80 1.60 -0.07
N ARG A 291 -4.74 1.15 0.77
CA ARG A 291 -6.17 1.09 0.47
C ARG A 291 -6.94 1.65 1.66
N ILE A 292 -7.83 2.60 1.38
CA ILE A 292 -8.74 3.19 2.37
C ILE A 292 -10.16 2.86 1.93
N ARG A 293 -10.92 2.28 2.84
CA ARG A 293 -12.36 2.07 2.72
C ARG A 293 -13.03 2.88 3.80
N ALA A 294 -13.92 3.78 3.41
CA ALA A 294 -14.56 4.70 4.34
C ALA A 294 -16.01 4.87 3.96
N LYS A 295 -16.88 4.95 4.97
CA LYS A 295 -18.28 5.29 4.80
C LYS A 295 -18.53 6.73 5.22
N PHE A 296 -19.42 7.42 4.52
CA PHE A 296 -19.83 8.78 4.83
C PHE A 296 -21.35 8.84 4.86
N THR A 297 -21.90 9.62 5.78
CA THR A 297 -23.35 9.86 5.92
C THR A 297 -23.66 11.33 5.64
N TRP A 298 -24.82 11.61 5.06
CA TRP A 298 -25.31 12.97 4.87
C TRP A 298 -25.86 13.52 6.19
N LYS A 299 -25.57 14.78 6.49
CA LYS A 299 -26.02 15.43 7.74
C LYS A 299 -27.53 15.67 7.77
N ASP A 300 -28.15 15.82 6.60
CA ASP A 300 -29.57 16.21 6.47
C ASP A 300 -30.47 15.05 6.01
N ALA A 301 -29.98 13.80 6.04
CA ALA A 301 -30.72 12.64 5.52
C ALA A 301 -32.08 12.40 6.21
N SER A 302 -32.23 12.80 7.47
CA SER A 302 -33.44 12.59 8.27
C SER A 302 -34.50 13.70 8.11
N GLU A 303 -34.20 14.85 7.50
CA GLU A 303 -35.17 15.95 7.40
C GLU A 303 -36.15 15.82 6.21
N GLN A 304 -35.88 14.93 5.24
CA GLN A 304 -36.72 14.82 4.03
C GLN A 304 -37.97 13.96 4.20
N GLU A 305 -38.03 13.07 5.19
CA GLU A 305 -39.24 12.24 5.42
C GLU A 305 -40.34 13.02 6.16
N GLU A 306 -40.01 13.93 7.08
CA GLU A 306 -41.04 14.72 7.79
C GLU A 306 -41.68 15.82 6.91
N ALA A 307 -41.01 16.27 5.84
CA ALA A 307 -41.53 17.32 4.97
C ALA A 307 -42.61 16.82 3.98
N THR A 308 -42.74 15.50 3.77
CA THR A 308 -43.73 14.94 2.83
C THR A 308 -45.02 14.43 3.49
N GLU A 309 -45.04 14.17 4.81
CA GLU A 309 -46.28 13.84 5.53
C GLU A 309 -47.13 15.05 5.94
N GLY A 310 -46.57 16.27 5.93
CA GLY A 310 -47.29 17.50 6.29
C GLY A 310 -48.15 18.12 5.18
N ALA A 311 -48.01 17.69 3.92
CA ALA A 311 -48.72 18.23 2.77
C ALA A 311 -49.91 17.36 2.33
N SER A 312 -50.75 16.97 3.29
CA SER A 312 -52.11 16.46 3.02
C SER A 312 -53.06 16.77 4.17
N SER A 313 -53.67 17.95 4.13
CA SER A 313 -55.10 18.05 4.38
C SER A 313 -55.69 19.21 3.58
N TRP A 314 -56.74 18.86 2.84
CA TRP A 314 -57.64 19.76 2.13
C TRP A 314 -58.50 20.56 3.10
#